data_AF-A0A7V3L4V6-F1
#
_entry.id   AF-A0A7V3L4V6-F1
#
_cell.length_a   1.000
_cell.length_b   1.000
_cell.length_c   1.000
_cell.angle_alpha   90.00
_cell.angle_beta   90.00
_cell.angle_gamma   90.00
#
_symmetry.space_group_name_H-M   'P 1'
#
loop_
_entity.id
_entity.type
_entity.pdbx_description
1 polymer ?
#
loop_
_entity_poly.entity_id
_entity_poly.type
_entity_poly.pdbx_seq_one_letter_code
_entity_poly.pdbx_strand_id
1 'polypeptide(L)'
;MGDSLLDRLAKVKLLAMDVDGTLTDGAMIIHNGQQIKSFHAHDGLGIRLAMNYGLKIAWVTGNVSPAVAERARALGVTELFQNCWVKSRAIDELTTRHGLTCEEIAYMGDDLNDLHAFGRVGVAIAVANASEDIKSKAHYITERQGGQGAVREVIEMILKARGEWDAAVSRFLESLEAQEAAGEGPEAVA
;
A
#
# COMPACT_ATOMS: atom_id res chain seq x y z
N MET A 1 -21.66 -15.21 -13.65
CA MET A 1 -20.53 -15.66 -12.81
C MET A 1 -19.71 -14.42 -12.50
N GLY A 2 -19.44 -14.13 -11.23
CA GLY A 2 -18.63 -12.96 -10.88
C GLY A 2 -17.15 -13.23 -11.15
N ASP A 3 -16.37 -12.16 -11.39
CA ASP A 3 -14.91 -12.22 -11.56
C ASP A 3 -14.24 -12.88 -10.34
N SER A 4 -13.27 -13.77 -10.60
CA SER A 4 -12.44 -14.34 -9.54
C SER A 4 -11.53 -13.28 -8.90
N LEU A 5 -10.97 -13.57 -7.72
CA LEU A 5 -10.00 -12.66 -7.10
C LEU A 5 -8.81 -12.38 -8.03
N LEU A 6 -8.32 -13.39 -8.74
CA LEU A 6 -7.21 -13.26 -9.67
C LEU A 6 -7.57 -12.31 -10.84
N ASP A 7 -8.77 -12.46 -11.40
CA ASP A 7 -9.25 -11.59 -12.50
C ASP A 7 -9.37 -10.13 -12.06
N ARG A 8 -9.78 -9.89 -10.81
CA ARG A 8 -9.86 -8.54 -10.27
C ARG A 8 -8.48 -7.95 -10.02
N LEU A 9 -7.57 -8.72 -9.39
CA LEU A 9 -6.19 -8.28 -9.12
C LEU A 9 -5.42 -7.97 -10.41
N ALA A 10 -5.65 -8.73 -11.49
CA ALA A 10 -5.04 -8.49 -12.80
C ALA A 10 -5.43 -7.14 -13.42
N LYS A 11 -6.55 -6.53 -13.00
CA LYS A 11 -7.00 -5.20 -13.46
C LYS A 11 -6.41 -4.05 -12.64
N VAL A 12 -5.80 -4.33 -11.48
CA VAL A 12 -5.38 -3.29 -10.53
C VAL A 12 -4.20 -2.49 -11.07
N LYS A 13 -4.43 -1.18 -11.23
CA LYS A 13 -3.43 -0.18 -11.63
C LYS A 13 -3.03 0.74 -10.48
N LEU A 14 -3.82 0.79 -9.41
CA LEU A 14 -3.54 1.58 -8.22
C LEU A 14 -3.89 0.79 -6.95
N LEU A 15 -2.96 0.76 -6.00
CA LEU A 15 -3.17 0.25 -4.65
C LEU A 15 -3.20 1.43 -3.67
N ALA A 16 -4.40 1.70 -3.13
CA ALA A 16 -4.62 2.64 -2.05
C ALA A 16 -4.65 1.89 -0.72
N MET A 17 -4.08 2.47 0.34
CA MET A 17 -3.93 1.79 1.63
C MET A 17 -4.25 2.75 2.77
N ASP A 18 -4.88 2.24 3.83
CA ASP A 18 -4.81 2.88 5.14
C ASP A 18 -3.37 2.87 5.69
N VAL A 19 -3.12 3.69 6.70
CA VAL A 19 -1.85 3.75 7.41
C VAL A 19 -1.88 2.97 8.72
N ASP A 20 -2.78 3.30 9.64
CA ASP A 20 -2.69 2.88 11.04
C ASP A 20 -3.42 1.56 11.27
N GLY A 21 -2.68 0.46 11.41
CA GLY A 21 -3.24 -0.89 11.47
C GLY A 21 -3.09 -1.66 10.15
N THR A 22 -2.74 -0.95 9.07
CA THR A 22 -2.45 -1.51 7.75
C THR A 22 -0.96 -1.41 7.37
N LEU A 23 -0.42 -0.20 7.18
CA LEU A 23 1.03 0.02 6.96
C LEU A 23 1.83 -0.10 8.26
N THR A 24 1.15 0.07 9.39
CA THR A 24 1.67 -0.09 10.75
C THR A 24 0.89 -1.21 11.46
N ASP A 25 1.34 -1.59 12.65
CA ASP A 25 0.67 -2.56 13.52
C ASP A 25 -0.53 -1.97 14.29
N GLY A 26 -0.85 -0.68 14.06
CA GLY A 26 -1.93 0.04 14.74
C GLY A 26 -1.54 0.62 16.11
N ALA A 27 -0.32 0.39 16.58
CA ALA A 27 0.13 0.97 17.84
C ALA A 27 0.31 2.49 17.74
N MET A 28 -0.21 3.20 18.73
CA MET A 28 -0.08 4.66 18.85
C MET A 28 0.88 5.00 19.98
N ILE A 29 2.16 5.18 19.64
CA ILE A 29 3.21 5.57 20.60
C ILE A 29 3.30 7.10 20.63
N ILE A 30 3.17 7.70 21.81
CA ILE A 30 3.28 9.15 22.00
C ILE A 30 4.50 9.45 22.86
N HIS A 31 5.45 10.23 22.32
CA HIS A 31 6.64 10.68 23.03
C HIS A 31 6.79 12.19 22.88
N ASN A 32 6.84 12.93 24.00
CA ASN A 32 6.91 14.40 24.01
C ASN A 32 5.83 15.08 23.14
N GLY A 33 4.62 14.52 23.13
CA GLY A 33 3.50 15.02 22.31
C GLY A 33 3.59 14.70 20.82
N GLN A 34 4.64 13.99 20.37
CA GLN A 34 4.79 13.53 18.99
C GLN A 34 4.40 12.06 18.86
N GLN A 35 3.73 11.72 17.76
CA GLN A 35 3.40 10.33 17.43
C GLN A 35 4.60 9.64 16.77
N ILE A 36 4.96 8.48 17.28
CA ILE A 36 5.92 7.56 16.68
C ILE A 36 5.13 6.42 16.04
N LYS A 37 5.44 6.10 14.79
CA LYS A 37 4.82 5.01 14.03
C LYS A 37 5.88 4.04 13.56
N SER A 38 5.61 2.75 13.70
CA SER A 38 6.48 1.68 13.22
C SER A 38 5.99 1.21 11.84
N PHE A 39 6.90 1.20 10.86
CA PHE A 39 6.63 0.70 9.51
C PHE A 39 7.51 -0.51 9.22
N HIS A 40 7.04 -1.41 8.35
CA HIS A 40 7.78 -2.61 8.02
C HIS A 40 8.75 -2.42 6.84
N ALA A 41 9.97 -2.94 6.95
CA ALA A 41 10.98 -2.83 5.90
C ALA A 41 10.58 -3.58 4.62
N HIS A 42 10.00 -4.78 4.74
CA HIS A 42 9.58 -5.56 3.57
C HIS A 42 8.45 -4.87 2.79
N ASP A 43 7.54 -4.18 3.50
CA ASP A 43 6.47 -3.40 2.88
C ASP A 43 7.06 -2.22 2.10
N GLY A 44 8.04 -1.53 2.69
CA GLY A 44 8.76 -0.44 2.02
C GLY A 44 9.44 -0.88 0.72
N LEU A 45 10.11 -2.03 0.72
CA LEU A 45 10.72 -2.59 -0.50
C LEU A 45 9.65 -2.97 -1.53
N GLY A 46 8.57 -3.62 -1.10
CA GLY A 46 7.44 -3.97 -1.97
C GLY A 46 6.84 -2.73 -2.65
N ILE A 47 6.63 -1.65 -1.90
CA ILE A 47 6.11 -0.38 -2.42
C ILE A 47 7.04 0.20 -3.50
N ARG A 48 8.36 0.22 -3.26
CA ARG A 48 9.32 0.70 -4.27
C ARG A 48 9.32 -0.16 -5.53
N LEU A 49 9.30 -1.48 -5.37
CA LEU A 49 9.22 -2.44 -6.48
C LEU A 49 7.97 -2.19 -7.33
N ALA A 50 6.81 -2.05 -6.68
CA ALA A 50 5.54 -1.81 -7.32
C ALA A 50 5.53 -0.51 -8.15
N MET A 51 6.03 0.59 -7.57
CA MET A 51 6.10 1.87 -8.27
C MET A 51 7.05 1.84 -9.48
N ASN A 52 8.18 1.13 -9.38
CA ASN A 52 9.10 0.95 -10.52
C ASN A 52 8.47 0.18 -11.68
N TYR A 53 7.41 -0.59 -11.42
CA TYR A 53 6.62 -1.31 -12.41
C TYR A 53 5.28 -0.64 -12.75
N GLY A 54 5.13 0.64 -12.38
CA GLY A 54 3.97 1.45 -12.76
C GLY A 54 2.70 1.19 -11.97
N LEU A 55 2.72 0.33 -10.94
CA LEU A 55 1.62 0.27 -9.98
C LEU A 55 1.63 1.55 -9.14
N LYS A 56 0.55 2.32 -9.23
CA LYS A 56 0.40 3.55 -8.46
C LYS A 56 0.12 3.20 -7.00
N ILE A 57 0.75 3.92 -6.07
CA ILE A 57 0.60 3.72 -4.64
C ILE A 57 0.01 4.98 -4.01
N ALA A 58 -1.05 4.84 -3.22
CA ALA A 58 -1.67 5.93 -2.48
C ALA A 58 -1.87 5.58 -1.01
N TRP A 59 -1.66 6.53 -0.10
CA TRP A 59 -1.92 6.37 1.33
C TRP A 59 -3.04 7.31 1.77
N VAL A 60 -4.01 6.78 2.50
CA VAL A 60 -5.21 7.52 2.91
C VAL A 60 -5.42 7.32 4.40
N THR A 61 -5.27 8.38 5.19
CA THR A 61 -5.42 8.34 6.64
C THR A 61 -6.31 9.48 7.15
N GLY A 62 -7.10 9.18 8.20
CA GLY A 62 -7.88 10.17 8.93
C GLY A 62 -7.02 11.08 9.80
N ASN A 63 -5.79 10.66 10.12
CA ASN A 63 -4.88 11.40 10.98
C ASN A 63 -4.00 12.37 10.16
N VAL A 64 -3.43 13.37 10.85
CA VAL A 64 -2.31 14.17 10.34
C VAL A 64 -1.08 13.79 11.16
N SER A 65 -0.04 13.30 10.49
CA SER A 65 1.17 12.80 11.13
C SER A 65 2.42 13.15 10.30
N PRO A 66 3.35 13.94 10.86
CA PRO A 66 4.64 14.21 10.21
C PRO A 66 5.44 12.93 9.92
N ALA A 67 5.33 11.90 10.77
CA ALA A 67 6.00 10.61 10.56
C ALA A 67 5.51 9.90 9.29
N VAL A 68 4.21 10.00 8.98
CA VAL A 68 3.62 9.44 7.75
C VAL A 68 4.10 10.20 6.53
N ALA A 69 4.11 11.54 6.58
CA ALA A 69 4.61 12.37 5.49
C ALA A 69 6.09 12.10 5.18
N GLU A 70 6.92 11.98 6.22
CA GLU A 70 8.33 11.68 6.09
C GLU A 70 8.56 10.29 5.49
N ARG A 71 7.80 9.29 5.95
CA ARG A 71 7.89 7.93 5.41
C ARG A 71 7.43 7.86 3.95
N ALA A 72 6.36 8.55 3.59
CA ALA A 72 5.87 8.63 2.21
C ALA A 72 6.95 9.24 1.30
N ARG A 73 7.52 10.37 1.71
CA ARG A 73 8.63 11.05 1.02
C ARG A 73 9.84 10.13 0.86
N ALA A 74 10.24 9.41 1.91
CA ALA A 74 11.37 8.49 1.88
C ALA A 74 11.17 7.31 0.90
N LEU A 75 9.92 6.89 0.68
CA LEU A 75 9.59 5.84 -0.28
C LEU A 75 9.29 6.37 -1.68
N GLY A 76 9.07 7.67 -1.85
CA GLY A 76 8.67 8.28 -3.13
C GLY A 76 7.16 8.23 -3.40
N VAL A 77 6.33 7.99 -2.38
CA VAL A 77 4.87 7.99 -2.50
C VAL A 77 4.37 9.43 -2.55
N THR A 78 3.77 9.82 -3.69
CA THR A 78 3.28 11.18 -3.92
C THR A 78 1.79 11.35 -3.64
N GLU A 79 1.02 10.25 -3.67
CA GLU A 79 -0.41 10.24 -3.42
C GLU A 79 -0.71 10.05 -1.92
N LEU A 80 -0.46 11.08 -1.12
CA LEU A 80 -0.70 11.08 0.32
C LEU A 80 -1.90 11.96 0.69
N PHE A 81 -2.94 11.33 1.22
CA PHE A 81 -4.15 11.97 1.73
C PHE A 81 -4.20 11.86 3.25
N GLN A 82 -4.02 13.00 3.92
CA GLN A 82 -4.14 13.11 5.38
C GLN A 82 -5.40 13.88 5.76
N ASN A 83 -5.85 13.74 7.02
CA ASN A 83 -7.12 14.30 7.49
C ASN A 83 -8.33 13.84 6.65
N CYS A 84 -8.27 12.62 6.10
CA CYS A 84 -9.28 12.05 5.23
C CYS A 84 -10.09 10.97 5.97
N TRP A 85 -11.14 11.39 6.67
CA TRP A 85 -12.04 10.46 7.37
C TRP A 85 -13.04 9.77 6.44
N VAL A 86 -13.50 10.48 5.40
CA VAL A 86 -14.39 9.91 4.37
C VAL A 86 -13.54 9.42 3.20
N LYS A 87 -12.99 8.22 3.35
CA LYS A 87 -11.96 7.67 2.45
C LYS A 87 -12.43 7.46 1.01
N SER A 88 -13.73 7.31 0.78
CA SER A 88 -14.30 7.26 -0.58
C SER A 88 -13.98 8.51 -1.41
N ARG A 89 -13.84 9.68 -0.77
CA ARG A 89 -13.45 10.92 -1.46
C ARG A 89 -12.04 10.85 -2.03
N ALA A 90 -11.11 10.24 -1.30
CA ALA A 90 -9.76 10.02 -1.82
C ALA A 90 -9.80 9.06 -3.04
N ILE A 91 -10.63 8.03 -3.01
CA ILE A 91 -10.83 7.14 -4.15
C ILE A 91 -11.39 7.88 -5.36
N ASP A 92 -12.42 8.71 -5.18
CA ASP A 92 -13.00 9.51 -6.27
C ASP A 92 -11.97 10.50 -6.86
N GLU A 93 -11.12 11.10 -6.02
CA GLU A 93 -10.04 11.97 -6.48
C GLU A 93 -8.96 11.20 -7.26
N LEU A 94 -8.58 10.01 -6.78
CA LEU A 94 -7.61 9.14 -7.46
C LEU A 94 -8.12 8.65 -8.83
N THR A 95 -9.40 8.28 -8.93
CA THR A 95 -10.02 7.91 -10.22
C THR A 95 -9.94 9.06 -11.21
N THR A 96 -10.32 10.27 -10.79
CA THR A 96 -10.30 11.46 -11.63
C THR A 96 -8.87 11.83 -12.06
N ARG A 97 -7.93 11.89 -11.10
CA ARG A 97 -6.55 12.33 -11.32
C ARG A 97 -5.78 11.42 -12.26
N HIS A 98 -6.00 10.11 -12.15
CA HIS A 98 -5.26 9.10 -12.91
C HIS A 98 -6.05 8.53 -14.11
N GLY A 99 -7.28 9.00 -14.34
CA GLY A 99 -8.14 8.49 -15.40
C GLY A 99 -8.47 7.00 -15.23
N LEU A 100 -8.64 6.55 -13.98
CA LEU A 100 -8.91 5.16 -13.64
C LEU A 100 -10.38 4.93 -13.35
N THR A 101 -10.83 3.71 -13.58
CA THR A 101 -12.12 3.21 -13.09
C THR A 101 -11.98 2.70 -11.65
N CYS A 102 -13.11 2.55 -10.96
CA CYS A 102 -13.14 1.99 -9.61
C CYS A 102 -12.62 0.54 -9.60
N GLU A 103 -12.90 -0.21 -10.66
CA GLU A 103 -12.49 -1.60 -10.88
C GLU A 103 -10.96 -1.78 -10.98
N GLU A 104 -10.24 -0.72 -11.34
CA GLU A 104 -8.77 -0.71 -11.47
C GLU A 104 -8.06 -0.28 -10.17
N ILE A 105 -8.82 -0.02 -9.10
CA ILE A 105 -8.29 0.35 -7.79
C ILE A 105 -8.48 -0.80 -6.81
N ALA A 106 -7.42 -1.11 -6.07
CA ALA A 106 -7.48 -1.90 -4.85
C ALA A 106 -7.39 -0.98 -3.63
N TYR A 107 -8.16 -1.26 -2.58
CA TYR A 107 -8.03 -0.61 -1.27
C TYR A 107 -7.71 -1.63 -0.19
N MET A 108 -6.71 -1.33 0.64
CA MET A 108 -6.32 -2.15 1.78
C MET A 108 -6.55 -1.39 3.09
N GLY A 109 -7.23 -2.02 4.06
CA GLY A 109 -7.60 -1.40 5.32
C GLY A 109 -7.79 -2.40 6.47
N ASP A 110 -8.09 -1.91 7.66
CA ASP A 110 -8.19 -2.70 8.87
C ASP A 110 -9.39 -2.38 9.78
N ASP A 111 -10.02 -1.20 9.67
CA ASP A 111 -11.13 -0.83 10.56
C ASP A 111 -12.28 -0.04 9.87
N LEU A 112 -13.35 0.24 10.60
CA LEU A 112 -14.65 0.69 10.09
C LEU A 112 -14.60 1.91 9.16
N ASN A 113 -13.64 2.82 9.35
CA ASN A 113 -13.44 3.99 8.49
C ASN A 113 -13.07 3.61 7.04
N ASP A 114 -12.62 2.38 6.80
CA ASP A 114 -12.29 1.83 5.49
C ASP A 114 -13.50 1.31 4.72
N LEU A 115 -14.63 1.05 5.39
CA LEU A 115 -15.85 0.51 4.75
C LEU A 115 -16.34 1.41 3.61
N HIS A 116 -16.19 2.73 3.75
CA HIS A 116 -16.53 3.68 2.70
C HIS A 116 -15.64 3.53 1.45
N ALA A 117 -14.36 3.19 1.62
CA ALA A 117 -13.47 2.92 0.50
C ALA A 117 -13.74 1.53 -0.10
N PHE A 118 -13.98 0.50 0.73
CA PHE A 118 -14.30 -0.87 0.29
C PHE A 118 -15.49 -0.91 -0.67
N GLY A 119 -16.55 -0.15 -0.37
CA GLY A 119 -17.73 -0.06 -1.23
C GLY A 119 -17.51 0.66 -2.57
N ARG A 120 -16.33 1.26 -2.79
CA ARG A 120 -16.02 2.06 -3.98
C ARG A 120 -15.01 1.42 -4.92
N VAL A 121 -14.26 0.41 -4.49
CA VAL A 121 -13.12 -0.13 -5.25
C VAL A 121 -13.38 -1.52 -5.86
N GLY A 122 -12.61 -1.89 -6.88
CA GLY A 122 -12.70 -3.18 -7.55
C GLY A 122 -12.20 -4.35 -6.72
N VAL A 123 -11.23 -4.09 -5.84
CA VAL A 123 -10.68 -5.05 -4.88
C VAL A 123 -10.58 -4.41 -3.51
N ALA A 124 -11.23 -5.03 -2.53
CA ALA A 124 -11.20 -4.62 -1.14
C ALA A 124 -10.43 -5.66 -0.34
N ILE A 125 -9.42 -5.23 0.41
CA ILE A 125 -8.46 -6.11 1.07
C ILE A 125 -8.40 -5.75 2.55
N ALA A 126 -8.63 -6.75 3.41
CA ALA A 126 -8.45 -6.61 4.85
C ALA A 126 -7.11 -7.19 5.28
N VAL A 127 -6.42 -6.56 6.23
CA VAL A 127 -5.29 -7.21 6.90
C VAL A 127 -5.74 -8.34 7.84
N ALA A 128 -4.86 -9.30 8.15
CA ALA A 128 -5.16 -10.43 9.03
C ALA A 128 -5.68 -10.01 10.42
N ASN A 129 -5.17 -8.90 10.97
CA ASN A 129 -5.56 -8.33 12.27
C ASN A 129 -6.70 -7.29 12.17
N ALA A 130 -7.35 -7.15 11.01
CA ALA A 130 -8.48 -6.24 10.82
C ALA A 130 -9.68 -6.65 11.70
N SER A 131 -10.58 -5.69 11.96
CA SER A 131 -11.85 -5.97 12.61
C SER A 131 -12.72 -6.95 11.78
N GLU A 132 -13.53 -7.75 12.45
CA GLU A 132 -14.37 -8.75 11.77
C GLU A 132 -15.39 -8.10 10.82
N ASP A 133 -15.86 -6.89 11.15
CA ASP A 133 -16.71 -6.08 10.26
C ASP A 133 -16.02 -5.83 8.92
N ILE A 134 -14.73 -5.48 8.92
CA ILE A 134 -13.95 -5.24 7.70
C ILE A 134 -13.68 -6.53 6.94
N LYS A 135 -13.24 -7.59 7.63
CA LYS A 135 -13.00 -8.90 7.02
C LYS A 135 -14.24 -9.44 6.30
N SER A 136 -15.42 -9.26 6.89
CA SER A 136 -16.69 -9.73 6.29
C SER A 136 -17.04 -9.05 4.96
N LYS A 137 -16.41 -7.90 4.65
CA LYS A 137 -16.63 -7.12 3.42
C LYS A 137 -15.47 -7.20 2.44
N ALA A 138 -14.38 -7.85 2.81
CA ALA A 138 -13.20 -7.95 1.98
C ALA A 138 -13.36 -9.00 0.88
N HIS A 139 -12.76 -8.73 -0.28
CA HIS A 139 -12.58 -9.72 -1.34
C HIS A 139 -11.39 -10.65 -1.04
N TYR A 140 -10.43 -10.17 -0.25
CA TYR A 140 -9.27 -10.92 0.21
C TYR A 140 -8.89 -10.49 1.63
N ILE A 141 -8.49 -11.44 2.47
CA ILE A 141 -7.93 -11.19 3.78
C ILE A 141 -6.49 -11.70 3.73
N THR A 142 -5.53 -10.85 4.07
CA THR A 142 -4.11 -11.23 4.05
C THR A 142 -3.80 -12.30 5.09
N GLU A 143 -2.74 -13.08 4.86
CA GLU A 143 -2.21 -13.99 5.87
C GLU A 143 -1.37 -13.22 6.90
N ARG A 144 -0.62 -12.22 6.45
CA ARG A 144 0.21 -11.37 7.32
C ARG A 144 -0.61 -10.24 7.95
N GLN A 145 -0.14 -9.77 9.11
CA GLN A 145 -0.73 -8.64 9.81
C GLN A 145 -0.22 -7.30 9.25
N GLY A 146 -0.98 -6.23 9.49
CA GLY A 146 -0.55 -4.86 9.24
C GLY A 146 0.75 -4.54 9.97
N GLY A 147 1.63 -3.78 9.31
CA GLY A 147 2.98 -3.51 9.81
C GLY A 147 3.90 -4.73 9.90
N GLN A 148 3.48 -5.90 9.37
CA GLN A 148 4.25 -7.16 9.41
C GLN A 148 4.36 -7.83 8.03
N GLY A 149 4.35 -7.05 6.95
CA GLY A 149 4.54 -7.58 5.60
C GLY A 149 3.25 -7.80 4.80
N ALA A 150 2.08 -7.41 5.32
CA ALA A 150 0.81 -7.57 4.60
C ALA A 150 0.76 -6.79 3.28
N VAL A 151 1.35 -5.59 3.25
CA VAL A 151 1.40 -4.80 2.01
C VAL A 151 2.32 -5.46 0.98
N ARG A 152 3.46 -6.00 1.42
CA ARG A 152 4.36 -6.79 0.58
C ARG A 152 3.64 -8.00 -0.03
N GLU A 153 2.85 -8.71 0.76
CA GLU A 153 2.04 -9.85 0.30
C GLU A 153 1.07 -9.42 -0.83
N VAL A 154 0.29 -8.36 -0.60
CA VAL A 154 -0.69 -7.85 -1.57
C VAL A 154 -0.02 -7.37 -2.87
N ILE A 155 1.10 -6.65 -2.77
CA ILE A 155 1.85 -6.19 -3.93
C ILE A 155 2.33 -7.37 -4.78
N GLU A 156 2.88 -8.41 -4.14
CA GLU A 156 3.33 -9.61 -4.84
C GLU A 156 2.16 -10.32 -5.54
N MET A 157 1.00 -10.42 -4.88
CA MET A 157 -0.21 -10.98 -5.50
C MET A 157 -0.68 -10.18 -6.72
N ILE A 158 -0.72 -8.86 -6.64
CA ILE A 158 -1.14 -7.99 -7.76
C ILE A 158 -0.19 -8.17 -8.94
N LEU A 159 1.13 -8.08 -8.72
CA LEU A 159 2.12 -8.21 -9.80
C LEU A 159 2.12 -9.62 -10.40
N LYS A 160 1.93 -10.67 -9.59
CA LYS A 160 1.76 -12.04 -10.10
C LYS A 160 0.48 -12.19 -10.94
N ALA A 161 -0.64 -11.63 -10.48
CA ALA A 161 -1.89 -11.65 -11.22
C ALA A 161 -1.80 -10.93 -12.58
N ARG A 162 -0.98 -9.88 -12.65
CA ARG A 162 -0.68 -9.14 -13.89
C ARG A 162 0.36 -9.82 -14.80
N GLY A 163 1.02 -10.88 -14.33
CA GLY A 163 2.12 -11.53 -15.05
C GLY A 163 3.42 -10.72 -15.07
N GLU A 164 3.59 -9.81 -14.11
CA GLU A 164 4.65 -8.80 -14.07
C GLU A 164 5.71 -9.08 -13.01
N TRP A 165 5.48 -10.05 -12.12
CA TRP A 165 6.34 -10.31 -10.96
C TRP A 165 7.80 -10.59 -11.33
N ASP A 166 8.05 -11.54 -12.23
CA ASP A 166 9.42 -11.94 -12.58
C ASP A 166 10.18 -10.77 -13.21
N ALA A 167 9.53 -10.03 -14.11
CA ALA A 167 10.11 -8.84 -14.72
C ALA A 167 10.37 -7.71 -13.70
N ALA A 168 9.50 -7.54 -12.71
CA ALA A 168 9.72 -6.59 -11.62
C ALA A 168 10.96 -6.96 -10.79
N VAL A 169 11.13 -8.24 -10.46
CA VAL A 169 12.31 -8.76 -9.74
C VAL A 169 13.58 -8.57 -10.57
N SER A 170 13.57 -8.95 -11.85
CA SER A 170 14.72 -8.76 -12.75
C SER A 170 15.16 -7.30 -12.81
N ARG A 171 14.22 -6.38 -13.03
CA ARG A 171 14.52 -4.94 -13.09
C ARG A 171 15.06 -4.39 -11.77
N PHE A 172 14.59 -4.92 -10.64
CA PHE A 172 15.13 -4.55 -9.34
C PHE A 172 16.58 -5.02 -9.19
N LEU A 173 16.90 -6.26 -9.57
CA LEU A 173 18.27 -6.78 -9.55
C LEU A 173 19.20 -5.97 -10.47
N GLU A 174 18.76 -5.68 -11.69
CA GLU A 174 19.48 -4.79 -12.62
C GLU A 174 19.77 -3.41 -12.03
N SER A 175 18.82 -2.87 -11.23
CA SER A 175 19.04 -1.57 -10.56
C SER A 175 20.11 -1.65 -9.47
N LEU A 176 20.25 -2.78 -8.78
CA LEU A 176 21.31 -3.00 -7.79
C LEU A 176 22.67 -3.16 -8.47
N GLU A 177 22.73 -3.92 -9.56
CA GLU A 177 23.93 -4.08 -10.38
C GLU A 177 24.41 -2.72 -10.95
N ALA A 178 23.47 -1.86 -11.35
CA ALA A 178 23.79 -0.50 -11.81
C ALA A 178 24.35 0.39 -10.69
N GLN A 179 23.83 0.28 -9.46
CA GLN A 179 24.36 1.01 -8.29
C GLN A 179 25.79 0.56 -7.96
N GLU A 180 26.03 -0.75 -7.98
CA GLU A 180 27.37 -1.32 -7.79
C GLU A 180 28.34 -0.81 -8.86
N ALA A 181 27.92 -0.81 -10.13
CA ALA A 181 28.74 -0.30 -11.24
C ALA A 181 29.00 1.22 -11.16
N ALA A 182 28.08 2.00 -10.57
CA ALA A 182 28.25 3.44 -10.37
C ALA A 182 29.22 3.79 -9.22
N GLY A 183 29.69 2.79 -8.46
CA GLY A 183 30.57 2.99 -7.31
C GLY A 183 29.84 3.56 -6.09
N GLU A 184 28.50 3.43 -6.04
CA GLU A 184 27.70 3.70 -4.84
C GLU A 184 27.96 2.60 -3.80
N GLY A 185 29.17 2.61 -3.23
CA GLY A 185 29.58 1.69 -2.17
C GLY A 185 28.94 2.03 -0.83
N PRO A 186 28.99 1.12 0.15
CA PRO A 186 28.51 1.40 1.49
C PRO A 186 29.21 2.64 2.06
N GLU A 187 28.45 3.65 2.46
CA GLU A 187 28.98 4.74 3.26
C GLU A 187 29.32 4.18 4.65
N ALA A 188 30.62 4.08 4.96
CA ALA A 188 31.06 3.77 6.30
C ALA A 188 30.66 4.94 7.22
N VAL A 189 29.70 4.69 8.11
CA VAL A 189 29.35 5.64 9.16
C VAL A 189 30.49 5.63 10.19
N ALA A 190 31.19 6.75 10.32
CA ALA A 190 32.26 6.96 11.30
C ALA A 190 31.72 7.07 12.74
#